data_AF-A0A0R3EN74-F1
#
_entry.id   AF-A0A0R3EN74-F1
#
_cell.length_a   1.000
_cell.length_b   1.000
_cell.length_c   1.000
_cell.angle_alpha   90.00
_cell.angle_beta   90.00
_cell.angle_gamma   90.00
#
_symmetry.space_group_name_H-M   'P 1'
#
loop_
_entity.id
_entity.type
_entity.pdbx_description
1 polymer ?
#
loop_
_entity_poly.entity_id
_entity_poly.type
_entity_poly.pdbx_seq_one_letter_code
_entity_poly.pdbx_strand_id
1 'polypeptide(L)'
;MTVILVDPRHPSMVPVEAVGLLAGDLQYTEELPVRLAWSLSTARPVYIGEDAPALLSSDRNHPEVKARIAAGATVIAPPARQGEKLIDAVAVMDRLRTNGPWEGTQTHDSLRRYLLEETYELFDAVRTGDVDELREELGDVLLQVLFHARIAEDAPEHPFNIDDVAEALLKKLGNRIPVILGAGGDSSSISLEEQLAQWEERKAQEKDRDSCLDGVSSSQPALALTQKVLGRVTAAGLPTELIPAQLLSVTIELDGDAENQLRADVLEFMDTVRRAEKSILADRRGEDTAAGLASADLRDVDAGEWREHWLRNPVEAPADDAVEVPAES
;
A
#
# COMPACT_ATOMS: atom_id res chain seq x y z
N MET A 1 -3.19 18.11 -44.19
CA MET A 1 -2.72 18.79 -42.97
C MET A 1 -2.61 17.78 -41.86
N THR A 2 -1.63 17.94 -40.98
CA THR A 2 -1.35 17.02 -39.88
C THR A 2 -1.34 17.79 -38.57
N VAL A 3 -1.92 17.22 -37.52
CA VAL A 3 -1.80 17.72 -36.15
C VAL A 3 -0.91 16.74 -35.37
N ILE A 4 0.20 17.24 -34.85
CA ILE A 4 1.13 16.54 -33.99
C ILE A 4 0.80 16.96 -32.55
N LEU A 5 0.25 16.03 -31.77
CA LEU A 5 -0.01 16.23 -30.36
C LEU A 5 1.12 15.62 -29.54
N VAL A 6 1.73 16.43 -28.67
CA VAL A 6 2.72 15.99 -27.68
C VAL A 6 2.10 15.96 -26.28
N ASP A 7 2.67 15.17 -25.38
CA ASP A 7 2.24 15.17 -23.98
C ASP A 7 2.59 16.53 -23.34
N PRO A 8 1.64 17.29 -22.76
CA PRO A 8 1.95 18.55 -22.07
C PRO A 8 2.94 18.40 -20.91
N ARG A 9 3.08 17.20 -20.33
CA ARG A 9 4.06 16.88 -19.28
C ARG A 9 5.46 16.67 -19.84
N HIS A 10 5.56 16.19 -21.08
CA HIS A 10 6.81 15.92 -21.78
C HIS A 10 6.76 16.43 -23.23
N PRO A 11 6.67 17.76 -23.43
CA PRO A 11 6.42 18.35 -24.75
C PRO A 11 7.59 18.13 -25.73
N SER A 12 8.77 17.73 -25.25
CA SER A 12 9.90 17.32 -26.07
C SER A 12 9.84 15.87 -26.57
N MET A 13 8.92 15.04 -26.05
CA MET A 13 8.70 13.69 -26.54
C MET A 13 7.74 13.71 -27.73
N VAL A 14 8.31 13.67 -28.93
CA VAL A 14 7.55 13.66 -30.18
C VAL A 14 7.39 12.21 -30.68
N PRO A 15 6.19 11.80 -31.12
CA PRO A 15 5.99 10.51 -31.79
C PRO A 15 6.97 10.32 -32.96
N VAL A 16 7.53 9.12 -33.11
CA VAL A 16 8.55 8.83 -34.14
C VAL A 16 8.01 9.08 -35.54
N GLU A 17 6.72 8.83 -35.75
CA GLU A 17 5.99 9.06 -37.01
C GLU A 17 5.94 10.55 -37.40
N ALA A 18 6.07 11.46 -36.43
CA ALA A 18 6.05 12.90 -36.67
C ALA A 18 7.44 13.51 -36.92
N VAL A 19 8.54 12.77 -36.69
CA VAL A 19 9.92 13.30 -36.80
C VAL A 19 10.20 13.92 -38.17
N GLY A 20 9.74 13.29 -39.26
CA GLY A 20 9.92 13.80 -40.62
C GLY A 20 9.16 15.10 -40.90
N LEU A 21 8.11 15.40 -40.12
CA LEU A 21 7.29 16.60 -40.27
C LEU A 21 7.87 17.80 -39.50
N LEU A 22 8.66 17.55 -38.45
CA LEU A 22 9.25 18.60 -37.61
C LEU A 22 10.23 19.50 -38.35
N ALA A 23 10.89 18.98 -39.39
CA ALA A 23 11.83 19.72 -40.23
C ALA A 23 11.15 20.45 -41.41
N GLY A 24 9.85 20.25 -41.60
CA GLY A 24 9.07 20.85 -42.67
C GLY A 24 8.46 22.21 -42.29
N ASP A 25 7.54 22.69 -43.12
CA ASP A 25 6.71 23.85 -42.77
C ASP A 25 5.77 23.49 -41.61
N LEU A 26 6.03 24.08 -40.43
CA LEU A 26 5.41 23.73 -39.17
C LEU A 26 4.87 24.98 -38.46
N GLN A 27 3.63 24.89 -37.99
CA GLN A 27 3.10 25.83 -37.01
C GLN A 27 3.11 25.23 -35.62
N TYR A 28 3.19 26.07 -34.59
CA TYR A 28 3.03 25.66 -33.21
C TYR A 28 2.12 26.60 -32.42
N THR A 29 1.42 26.05 -31.44
CA THR A 29 0.54 26.80 -30.53
C THR A 29 1.31 27.31 -29.30
N GLU A 30 0.83 28.40 -28.71
CA GLU A 30 1.55 29.21 -27.73
C GLU A 30 1.84 28.54 -26.39
N GLU A 31 1.15 27.44 -26.05
CA GLU A 31 1.36 26.69 -24.82
C GLU A 31 2.67 25.88 -24.83
N LEU A 32 3.31 25.70 -26.00
CA LEU A 32 4.56 24.98 -26.09
C LEU A 32 5.71 25.76 -25.43
N PRO A 33 6.64 25.07 -24.73
CA PRO A 33 7.80 25.72 -24.15
C PRO A 33 8.63 26.45 -25.21
N VAL A 34 9.03 27.69 -24.91
CA VAL A 34 9.83 28.54 -25.82
C VAL A 34 11.11 27.84 -26.30
N ARG A 35 11.77 27.07 -25.45
CA ARG A 35 12.98 26.29 -25.82
C ARG A 35 12.69 25.25 -26.91
N LEU A 36 11.53 24.60 -26.87
CA LEU A 36 11.12 23.64 -27.88
C LEU A 36 10.83 24.35 -29.21
N ALA A 37 10.07 25.45 -29.16
CA ALA A 37 9.80 26.27 -30.34
C ALA A 37 11.09 26.74 -31.02
N TRP A 38 12.08 27.19 -30.25
CA TRP A 38 13.39 27.62 -30.77
C TRP A 38 14.26 26.50 -31.32
N SER A 39 14.07 25.26 -30.87
CA SER A 39 14.78 24.10 -31.45
C SER A 39 14.27 23.68 -32.83
N LEU A 40 13.07 24.14 -33.20
CA LEU A 40 12.42 23.82 -34.47
C LEU A 40 12.66 24.97 -35.45
N SER A 41 13.74 24.88 -36.23
CA SER A 41 14.26 25.98 -37.06
C SER A 41 13.28 26.51 -38.12
N THR A 42 12.29 25.71 -38.52
CA THR A 42 11.27 26.04 -39.52
C THR A 42 9.91 26.38 -38.92
N ALA A 43 9.76 26.30 -37.59
CA ALA A 43 8.48 26.44 -36.92
C ALA A 43 8.11 27.91 -36.69
N ARG A 44 6.82 28.24 -36.86
CA ARG A 44 6.28 29.58 -36.55
C ARG A 44 5.03 29.49 -35.66
N PRO A 45 4.73 30.53 -34.86
CA PRO A 45 3.48 30.57 -34.11
C PRO A 45 2.26 30.44 -35.02
N VAL A 46 1.22 29.79 -34.51
CA VAL A 46 -0.04 29.50 -35.22
C VAL A 46 -0.73 30.76 -35.76
N TYR A 47 -0.56 31.91 -35.11
CA TYR A 47 -1.16 33.19 -35.51
C TYR A 47 -0.33 33.95 -36.56
N ILE A 48 0.77 33.39 -37.07
CA ILE A 48 1.63 34.02 -38.08
C ILE A 48 1.55 33.26 -39.40
N GLY A 49 1.23 34.00 -40.47
CA GLY A 49 1.27 33.51 -41.85
C GLY A 49 0.07 32.63 -42.22
N GLU A 50 0.21 31.93 -43.34
CA GLU A 50 -0.77 30.94 -43.81
C GLU A 50 -0.62 29.61 -43.05
N ASP A 51 -1.69 28.81 -43.07
CA ASP A 51 -1.73 27.50 -42.42
C ASP A 51 -0.64 26.56 -42.96
N ALA A 52 0.24 26.16 -42.06
CA ALA A 52 1.28 25.18 -42.35
C ALA A 52 0.65 23.78 -42.55
N PRO A 53 1.30 22.90 -43.36
CA PRO A 53 0.85 21.53 -43.54
C PRO A 53 0.89 20.70 -42.24
N ALA A 54 1.66 21.10 -41.23
CA ALA A 54 1.70 20.50 -39.90
C ALA A 54 1.47 21.53 -38.78
N LEU A 55 0.77 21.12 -37.71
CA LEU A 55 0.59 21.87 -36.46
C LEU A 55 1.12 21.05 -35.30
N LEU A 56 2.03 21.61 -34.50
CA LEU A 56 2.49 21.03 -33.24
C LEU A 56 1.78 21.70 -32.06
N SER A 57 1.20 20.91 -31.16
CA SER A 57 0.51 21.40 -29.97
C SER A 57 0.59 20.39 -28.84
N SER A 58 0.58 20.84 -27.59
CA SER A 58 0.34 19.99 -26.42
C SER A 58 -1.10 20.09 -25.90
N ASP A 59 -1.90 21.03 -26.40
CA ASP A 59 -3.30 21.21 -26.07
C ASP A 59 -4.24 20.70 -27.17
N ARG A 60 -4.77 19.48 -26.97
CA ARG A 60 -5.81 18.92 -27.85
C ARG A 60 -7.07 19.79 -27.93
N ASN A 61 -7.34 20.61 -26.91
CA ASN A 61 -8.52 21.45 -26.86
C ASN A 61 -8.36 22.82 -27.52
N HIS A 62 -7.15 23.16 -27.96
CA HIS A 62 -6.85 24.44 -28.61
C HIS A 62 -7.77 24.67 -29.82
N PRO A 63 -8.32 25.90 -30.02
CA PRO A 63 -9.26 26.19 -31.11
C PRO A 63 -8.75 25.78 -32.50
N GLU A 64 -7.48 26.06 -32.81
CA GLU A 64 -6.87 25.68 -34.09
C GLU A 64 -6.74 24.16 -34.24
N VAL A 65 -6.38 23.46 -33.17
CA VAL A 65 -6.27 22.00 -33.17
C VAL A 65 -7.63 21.39 -33.48
N LYS A 66 -8.69 21.86 -32.79
CA LYS A 66 -10.06 21.43 -33.05
C LYS A 66 -10.49 21.73 -34.48
N ALA A 67 -10.19 22.92 -35.00
CA ALA A 67 -10.54 23.32 -36.36
C ALA A 67 -9.88 22.41 -37.41
N ARG A 68 -8.57 22.13 -37.29
CA ARG A 68 -7.85 21.25 -38.22
C ARG A 68 -8.31 19.80 -38.13
N ILE A 69 -8.56 19.30 -36.93
CA ILE A 69 -9.12 17.94 -36.74
C ILE A 69 -10.51 17.84 -37.38
N ALA A 70 -11.37 18.84 -37.14
CA ALA A 70 -12.71 18.90 -37.75
C ALA A 70 -12.65 19.00 -39.29
N ALA A 71 -11.61 19.64 -39.84
CA ALA A 71 -11.33 19.71 -41.27
C ALA A 71 -10.69 18.42 -41.85
N GLY A 72 -10.52 17.37 -41.04
CA GLY A 72 -10.00 16.07 -41.48
C GLY A 72 -8.48 15.92 -41.44
N ALA A 73 -7.78 16.73 -40.63
CA ALA A 73 -6.34 16.57 -40.45
C ALA A 73 -5.98 15.21 -39.84
N THR A 74 -4.89 14.61 -40.32
CA THR A 74 -4.31 13.41 -39.71
C THR A 74 -3.75 13.76 -38.33
N VAL A 75 -4.11 13.01 -37.30
CA VAL A 75 -3.60 13.23 -35.94
C VAL A 75 -2.51 12.22 -35.63
N ILE A 76 -1.32 12.73 -35.32
CA ILE A 76 -0.21 11.96 -34.77
C ILE A 76 -0.10 12.33 -33.29
N ALA A 77 -0.35 11.36 -32.41
CA ALA A 77 -0.27 11.54 -30.97
C ALA A 77 0.34 10.27 -30.36
N PRO A 78 1.03 10.38 -29.20
CA PRO A 78 1.38 9.18 -28.45
C PRO A 78 0.09 8.40 -28.11
N PRO A 79 0.13 7.06 -28.14
CA PRO A 79 -1.03 6.26 -27.74
C PRO A 79 -1.32 6.53 -26.26
N ALA A 80 -2.60 6.75 -25.93
CA ALA A 80 -3.01 6.89 -24.54
C ALA A 80 -2.67 5.60 -23.77
N ARG A 81 -1.93 5.76 -22.68
CA ARG A 81 -1.56 4.66 -21.78
C ARG A 81 -2.48 4.65 -20.57
N GLN A 82 -2.88 3.45 -20.16
CA GLN A 82 -3.56 3.29 -18.88
C GLN A 82 -2.63 3.76 -17.74
N GLY A 83 -3.16 4.52 -16.79
CA GLY A 83 -2.40 5.08 -15.67
C GLY A 83 -1.88 6.51 -15.87
N GLU A 84 -2.00 7.12 -17.05
CA GLU A 84 -1.55 8.51 -17.28
C GLU A 84 -2.21 9.54 -16.34
N LYS A 85 -3.44 9.27 -15.88
CA LYS A 85 -4.15 10.15 -14.94
C LYS A 85 -3.59 10.10 -13.52
N LEU A 86 -2.88 9.03 -13.15
CA LEU A 86 -2.18 8.95 -11.86
C LEU A 86 -1.06 9.99 -11.81
N ILE A 87 -0.36 10.21 -12.93
CA ILE A 87 0.69 11.22 -13.02
C ILE A 87 0.11 12.63 -12.80
N ASP A 88 -1.07 12.92 -13.35
CA ASP A 88 -1.78 14.18 -13.07
C ASP A 88 -2.12 14.31 -11.58
N ALA A 89 -2.64 13.24 -10.97
CA ALA A 89 -3.02 13.22 -9.57
C ALA A 89 -1.80 13.47 -8.65
N VAL A 90 -0.64 12.88 -8.95
CA VAL A 90 0.62 13.14 -8.24
C VAL A 90 0.99 14.62 -8.32
N ALA A 91 0.95 15.21 -9.51
CA ALA A 91 1.28 16.62 -9.70
C ALA A 91 0.29 17.56 -9.00
N VAL A 92 -1.01 17.22 -8.99
CA VAL A 92 -2.04 17.97 -8.25
C VAL A 92 -1.79 17.85 -6.74
N MET A 93 -1.48 16.65 -6.24
CA MET A 93 -1.19 16.43 -4.82
C MET A 93 0.02 17.25 -4.37
N ASP A 94 1.11 17.29 -5.15
CA ASP A 94 2.26 18.13 -4.81
C ASP A 94 1.89 19.62 -4.70
N ARG A 95 1.06 20.12 -5.63
CA ARG A 95 0.56 21.50 -5.57
C ARG A 95 -0.30 21.75 -4.35
N LEU A 96 -1.20 20.82 -4.03
CA LEU A 96 -2.06 20.88 -2.85
C LEU A 96 -1.22 20.86 -1.57
N ARG A 97 -0.25 19.94 -1.45
CA ARG A 97 0.67 19.89 -0.30
C ARG A 97 1.44 21.20 -0.12
N THR A 98 1.92 21.77 -1.22
CA THR A 98 2.80 22.95 -1.19
C THR A 98 2.04 24.25 -0.92
N ASN A 99 0.82 24.40 -1.46
CA ASN A 99 0.10 25.67 -1.45
C ASN A 99 -1.23 25.63 -0.67
N GLY A 100 -1.72 24.44 -0.35
CA GLY A 100 -3.00 24.21 0.30
C GLY A 100 -2.93 24.48 1.80
N PRO A 101 -3.85 25.28 2.36
CA PRO A 101 -3.83 25.66 3.77
C PRO A 101 -4.14 24.48 4.70
N TRP A 102 -4.90 23.49 4.23
CA TRP A 102 -5.24 22.30 5.00
C TRP A 102 -4.26 21.15 4.70
N GLU A 103 -3.98 20.91 3.43
CA GLU A 103 -3.14 19.85 2.90
C GLU A 103 -1.69 19.97 3.37
N GLY A 104 -1.17 21.21 3.42
CA GLY A 104 0.16 21.51 3.96
C GLY A 104 0.32 21.20 5.45
N THR A 105 -0.79 21.14 6.21
CA THR A 105 -0.77 20.87 7.66
C THR A 105 -0.98 19.40 8.01
N GLN A 106 -1.33 18.56 7.04
CA GLN A 106 -1.62 17.15 7.30
C GLN A 106 -0.36 16.36 7.66
N THR A 107 -0.54 15.35 8.51
CA THR A 107 0.49 14.41 8.95
C THR A 107 -0.01 12.98 8.73
N HIS A 108 0.89 11.99 8.81
CA HIS A 108 0.46 10.59 8.75
C HIS A 108 -0.61 10.27 9.81
N ASP A 109 -0.48 10.82 11.03
CA ASP A 109 -1.41 10.52 12.11
C ASP A 109 -2.77 11.20 11.93
N SER A 110 -2.80 12.47 11.51
CA SER A 110 -4.05 13.20 11.28
C SER A 110 -4.91 12.59 10.16
N LEU A 111 -4.29 11.88 9.22
CA LEU A 111 -4.98 11.24 8.09
C LEU A 111 -5.53 9.84 8.39
N ARG A 112 -5.10 9.20 9.48
CA ARG A 112 -5.51 7.81 9.81
C ARG A 112 -7.02 7.63 9.89
N ARG A 113 -7.73 8.64 10.41
CA ARG A 113 -9.19 8.61 10.54
C ARG A 113 -9.85 8.55 9.16
N TYR A 114 -9.47 9.44 8.26
CA TYR A 114 -10.05 9.50 6.91
C TYR A 114 -9.78 8.20 6.16
N LEU A 115 -8.55 7.69 6.18
CA LEU A 115 -8.24 6.39 5.55
C LEU A 115 -9.14 5.24 6.04
N LEU A 116 -9.49 5.23 7.33
CA LEU A 116 -10.40 4.22 7.86
C LEU A 116 -11.84 4.44 7.38
N GLU A 117 -12.31 5.69 7.36
CA GLU A 117 -13.62 6.08 6.83
C GLU A 117 -13.74 5.66 5.35
N GLU A 118 -12.81 6.07 4.47
CA GLU A 118 -12.83 5.71 3.03
C GLU A 118 -12.78 4.19 2.80
N THR A 119 -12.11 3.44 3.70
CA THR A 119 -12.07 1.98 3.59
C THR A 119 -13.45 1.35 3.84
N TYR A 120 -14.22 1.89 4.78
CA TYR A 120 -15.58 1.41 5.06
C TYR A 120 -16.58 1.86 3.99
N GLU A 121 -16.45 3.09 3.49
CA GLU A 121 -17.27 3.59 2.38
C GLU A 121 -17.03 2.74 1.13
N LEU A 122 -15.77 2.40 0.83
CA LEU A 122 -15.42 1.43 -0.21
C LEU A 122 -16.08 0.05 0.02
N PHE A 123 -16.11 -0.46 1.25
CA PHE A 123 -16.80 -1.73 1.53
C PHE A 123 -18.30 -1.66 1.30
N ASP A 124 -18.91 -0.53 1.65
CA ASP A 124 -20.33 -0.29 1.40
C ASP A 124 -20.62 -0.20 -0.10
N ALA A 125 -19.80 0.51 -0.88
CA ALA A 125 -19.91 0.58 -2.34
C ALA A 125 -19.78 -0.81 -3.01
N VAL A 126 -18.84 -1.64 -2.55
CA VAL A 126 -18.71 -3.04 -3.01
C VAL A 126 -19.97 -3.85 -2.70
N ARG A 127 -20.54 -3.65 -1.50
CA ARG A 127 -21.74 -4.37 -1.04
C ARG A 127 -22.99 -3.93 -1.79
N THR A 128 -23.14 -2.65 -2.11
CA THR A 128 -24.28 -2.11 -2.87
C THR A 128 -24.18 -2.48 -4.36
N GLY A 129 -22.97 -2.66 -4.87
CA GLY A 129 -22.71 -2.94 -6.28
C GLY A 129 -22.86 -1.70 -7.17
N ASP A 130 -22.87 -0.50 -6.58
CA ASP A 130 -22.86 0.75 -7.31
C ASP A 130 -21.45 1.00 -7.87
N VAL A 131 -21.33 0.96 -9.20
CA VAL A 131 -20.04 1.07 -9.89
C VAL A 131 -19.51 2.51 -9.88
N ASP A 132 -20.38 3.50 -9.84
CA ASP A 132 -19.97 4.90 -9.79
C ASP A 132 -19.46 5.25 -8.39
N GLU A 133 -20.19 4.84 -7.35
CA GLU A 133 -19.76 4.94 -5.94
C GLU A 133 -18.44 4.18 -5.74
N LEU A 134 -18.33 2.93 -6.21
CA LEU A 134 -17.10 2.15 -6.12
C LEU A 134 -15.89 2.86 -6.75
N ARG A 135 -16.10 3.56 -7.88
CA ARG A 135 -15.02 4.32 -8.53
C ARG A 135 -14.62 5.55 -7.70
N GLU A 136 -15.58 6.22 -7.09
CA GLU A 136 -15.36 7.38 -6.20
C GLU A 136 -14.54 6.96 -4.98
N GLU A 137 -14.99 5.94 -4.26
CA GLU A 137 -14.31 5.45 -3.04
C GLU A 137 -12.91 4.88 -3.31
N LEU A 138 -12.72 4.19 -4.45
CA LEU A 138 -11.37 3.79 -4.88
C LEU A 138 -10.47 5.00 -5.17
N GLY A 139 -11.05 6.11 -5.63
CA GLY A 139 -10.38 7.38 -5.80
C GLY A 139 -9.96 8.00 -4.47
N ASP A 140 -10.80 7.94 -3.44
CA ASP A 140 -10.50 8.49 -2.12
C ASP A 140 -9.46 7.66 -1.36
N VAL A 141 -9.52 6.33 -1.47
CA VAL A 141 -8.43 5.45 -0.98
C VAL A 141 -7.11 5.76 -1.71
N LEU A 142 -7.15 5.99 -3.03
CA LEU A 142 -5.96 6.39 -3.79
C LEU A 142 -5.45 7.78 -3.35
N LEU A 143 -6.34 8.73 -3.05
CA LEU A 143 -5.99 10.04 -2.51
C LEU A 143 -5.21 9.92 -1.20
N GLN A 144 -5.63 9.02 -0.29
CA GLN A 144 -4.90 8.75 0.94
C GLN A 144 -3.48 8.22 0.68
N VAL A 145 -3.30 7.34 -0.31
CA VAL A 145 -1.96 6.84 -0.71
C VAL A 145 -1.09 7.99 -1.21
N LEU A 146 -1.63 8.87 -2.06
CA LEU A 146 -0.92 10.04 -2.59
C LEU A 146 -0.52 11.02 -1.48
N PHE A 147 -1.42 11.28 -0.53
CA PHE A 147 -1.13 12.12 0.63
C PHE A 147 0.03 11.57 1.46
N HIS A 148 -0.02 10.29 1.84
CA HIS A 148 1.02 9.68 2.65
C HIS A 148 2.36 9.63 1.92
N ALA A 149 2.38 9.30 0.63
CA ALA A 149 3.59 9.34 -0.18
C ALA A 149 4.18 10.74 -0.21
N ARG A 150 3.36 11.77 -0.47
CA ARG A 150 3.84 13.14 -0.56
C ARG A 150 4.26 13.73 0.79
N ILE A 151 3.63 13.34 1.91
CA ILE A 151 4.08 13.70 3.26
C ILE A 151 5.44 13.05 3.56
N ALA A 152 5.65 11.79 3.14
CA ALA A 152 6.92 11.11 3.34
C ALA A 152 8.09 11.74 2.57
N GLU A 153 7.82 12.40 1.44
CA GLU A 153 8.84 13.19 0.73
C GLU A 153 9.40 14.34 1.58
N ASP A 154 8.60 14.89 2.51
CA ASP A 154 9.03 15.96 3.42
C ASP A 154 9.84 15.42 4.61
N ALA A 155 9.97 14.10 4.76
CA ALA A 155 10.61 13.50 5.93
C ALA A 155 12.12 13.82 5.98
N PRO A 156 12.65 14.24 7.15
CA PRO A 156 14.09 14.52 7.29
C PRO A 156 14.95 13.25 7.23
N GLU A 157 14.38 12.11 7.60
CA GLU A 157 15.02 10.81 7.63
C GLU A 157 14.23 9.83 6.77
N HIS A 158 14.94 9.08 5.92
CA HIS A 158 14.36 8.07 5.03
C HIS A 158 13.16 8.56 4.19
N PRO A 159 13.27 9.70 3.48
CA PRO A 159 12.20 10.17 2.62
C PRO A 159 11.95 9.18 1.48
N PHE A 160 10.69 9.08 1.07
CA PHE A 160 10.26 8.31 -0.09
C PHE A 160 9.08 9.02 -0.76
N ASN A 161 8.86 8.73 -2.03
CA ASN A 161 7.79 9.29 -2.84
C ASN A 161 6.82 8.21 -3.36
N ILE A 162 5.88 8.62 -4.21
CA ILE A 162 4.91 7.70 -4.81
C ILE A 162 5.53 6.64 -5.73
N ASP A 163 6.65 6.95 -6.39
CA ASP A 163 7.36 6.00 -7.25
C ASP A 163 8.05 4.93 -6.40
N ASP A 164 8.60 5.28 -5.24
CA ASP A 164 9.16 4.32 -4.28
C ASP A 164 8.07 3.38 -3.73
N VAL A 165 6.86 3.90 -3.48
CA VAL A 165 5.70 3.08 -3.08
C VAL A 165 5.32 2.10 -4.19
N ALA A 166 5.27 2.57 -5.45
CA ALA A 166 4.98 1.73 -6.60
C ALA A 166 6.06 0.68 -6.84
N GLU A 167 7.35 1.03 -6.70
CA GLU A 167 8.46 0.09 -6.80
C GLU A 167 8.39 -0.99 -5.71
N ALA A 168 8.10 -0.60 -4.47
CA ALA A 168 7.92 -1.55 -3.37
C ALA A 168 6.77 -2.53 -3.66
N LEU A 169 5.66 -2.05 -4.24
CA LEU A 169 4.56 -2.90 -4.69
C LEU A 169 5.00 -3.85 -5.81
N LEU A 170 5.68 -3.34 -6.85
CA LEU A 170 6.14 -4.14 -7.99
C LEU A 170 7.12 -5.23 -7.56
N LYS A 171 8.08 -4.91 -6.69
CA LYS A 171 9.02 -5.88 -6.12
C LYS A 171 8.29 -6.98 -5.36
N LYS A 172 7.31 -6.62 -4.53
CA LYS A 172 6.49 -7.55 -3.76
C LYS A 172 5.64 -8.45 -4.67
N LEU A 173 5.04 -7.89 -5.71
CA LEU A 173 4.27 -8.67 -6.70
C LEU A 173 5.18 -9.61 -7.50
N GLY A 174 6.36 -9.14 -7.90
CA GLY A 174 7.34 -9.94 -8.62
C GLY A 174 7.90 -11.11 -7.82
N ASN A 175 8.17 -10.90 -6.54
CA ASN A 175 8.58 -11.96 -5.63
C ASN A 175 7.47 -13.01 -5.45
N ARG A 176 6.21 -12.58 -5.34
CA ARG A 176 5.09 -13.47 -5.01
C ARG A 176 4.52 -14.21 -6.21
N ILE A 177 4.56 -13.61 -7.40
CA ILE A 177 4.02 -14.18 -8.63
C ILE A 177 5.07 -14.17 -9.77
N PRO A 178 6.16 -14.96 -9.68
CA PRO A 178 7.17 -15.01 -10.74
C PRO A 178 6.62 -15.54 -12.07
N VAL A 179 5.62 -16.44 -12.01
CA VAL A 179 5.12 -17.19 -13.18
C VAL A 179 4.31 -16.31 -14.14
N ILE A 180 3.61 -15.27 -13.65
CA ILE A 180 2.80 -14.38 -14.51
C ILE A 180 3.66 -13.29 -15.18
N LEU A 181 4.78 -12.90 -14.56
CA LEU A 181 5.66 -11.84 -15.07
C LEU A 181 6.80 -12.37 -15.97
N GLY A 182 6.95 -13.68 -16.07
CA GLY A 182 7.84 -14.32 -17.03
C GLY A 182 7.28 -14.19 -18.45
N ALA A 183 7.96 -13.45 -19.31
CA ALA A 183 7.65 -13.38 -20.74
C ALA A 183 7.57 -14.81 -21.35
N GLY A 184 6.36 -15.23 -21.74
CA GLY A 184 6.15 -16.28 -22.75
C GLY A 184 6.14 -17.75 -22.30
N GLY A 185 5.69 -18.09 -21.09
CA GLY A 185 5.51 -19.49 -20.68
C GLY A 185 4.12 -19.76 -20.10
N ASP A 186 3.44 -20.77 -20.62
CA ASP A 186 2.10 -21.26 -20.24
C ASP A 186 1.72 -21.04 -18.75
N SER A 187 0.88 -20.03 -18.50
CA SER A 187 0.26 -19.76 -17.19
C SER A 187 -0.79 -20.82 -16.77
N SER A 188 -0.89 -21.93 -17.50
CA SER A 188 -1.98 -22.92 -17.37
C SER A 188 -1.68 -24.10 -16.45
N SER A 189 -0.59 -24.09 -15.66
CA SER A 189 -0.14 -25.32 -14.96
C SER A 189 -0.19 -25.31 -13.42
N ILE A 190 -0.78 -24.31 -12.75
CA ILE A 190 -0.80 -24.26 -11.28
C ILE A 190 -2.22 -24.01 -10.79
N SER A 191 -2.73 -24.89 -9.92
CA SER A 191 -4.06 -24.76 -9.32
C SER A 191 -4.14 -23.54 -8.37
N LEU A 192 -5.34 -23.01 -8.12
CA LEU A 192 -5.55 -21.87 -7.23
C LEU A 192 -4.99 -22.13 -5.81
N GLU A 193 -5.13 -23.36 -5.32
CA GLU A 193 -4.63 -23.78 -4.01
C GLU A 193 -3.10 -23.76 -3.94
N GLU A 194 -2.42 -24.25 -4.98
CA GLU A 194 -0.97 -24.18 -5.09
C GLU A 194 -0.46 -22.75 -5.25
N GLN A 195 -1.20 -21.89 -5.97
CA GLN A 195 -0.87 -20.45 -6.07
C GLN A 195 -0.99 -19.75 -4.71
N LEU A 196 -2.05 -20.03 -3.93
CA LEU A 196 -2.24 -19.47 -2.60
C LEU A 196 -1.19 -19.99 -1.60
N ALA A 197 -0.85 -21.29 -1.67
CA ALA A 197 0.22 -21.87 -0.84
C ALA A 197 1.58 -21.25 -1.16
N GLN A 198 1.93 -21.12 -2.45
CA GLN A 198 3.18 -20.43 -2.86
C GLN A 198 3.19 -18.95 -2.46
N TRP A 199 2.04 -18.28 -2.49
CA TRP A 199 1.91 -16.90 -2.06
C TRP A 199 2.19 -16.73 -0.57
N GLU A 200 1.59 -17.57 0.29
CA GLU A 200 1.81 -17.50 1.74
C GLU A 200 3.24 -17.95 2.12
N GLU A 201 3.80 -18.96 1.46
CA GLU A 201 5.18 -19.41 1.66
C GLU A 201 6.18 -18.29 1.37
N ARG A 202 6.08 -17.65 0.20
CA ARG A 202 7.00 -16.55 -0.16
C ARG A 202 6.82 -15.31 0.73
N LYS A 203 5.60 -15.03 1.16
CA LYS A 203 5.30 -13.97 2.14
C LYS A 203 5.90 -14.26 3.52
N ALA A 204 6.04 -15.54 3.89
CA ALA A 204 6.74 -15.95 5.10
C ALA A 204 8.26 -15.77 4.96
N GLN A 205 8.83 -16.11 3.80
CA GLN A 205 10.27 -15.99 3.52
C GLN A 205 10.78 -14.53 3.38
N GLU A 206 9.93 -13.58 2.99
CA GLU A 206 10.30 -12.16 2.82
C GLU A 206 10.64 -11.40 4.10
N LYS A 207 10.32 -11.94 5.28
CA LYS A 207 10.55 -11.25 6.55
C LYS A 207 11.43 -12.12 7.45
N ASP A 208 12.63 -11.64 7.72
CA ASP A 208 13.39 -12.07 8.89
C ASP A 208 12.62 -11.55 10.11
N ARG A 209 12.01 -12.45 10.88
CA ARG A 209 11.15 -12.08 12.01
C ARG A 209 11.72 -12.68 13.27
N ASP A 210 11.92 -11.83 14.26
CA ASP A 210 12.32 -12.23 15.60
C ASP A 210 11.14 -12.84 16.39
N SER A 211 9.90 -12.67 15.90
CA SER A 211 8.68 -13.24 16.47
C SER A 211 7.69 -13.69 15.38
N CYS A 212 6.95 -14.77 15.62
CA CYS A 212 5.86 -15.19 14.73
C CYS A 212 4.77 -14.12 14.58
N LEU A 213 4.66 -13.20 15.55
CA LEU A 213 3.70 -12.09 15.58
C LEU A 213 4.20 -10.80 14.91
N ASP A 214 5.42 -10.77 14.38
CA ASP A 214 5.95 -9.55 13.76
C ASP A 214 5.15 -9.11 12.54
N GLY A 215 4.83 -7.81 12.49
CA GLY A 215 3.99 -7.21 11.44
C GLY A 215 2.49 -7.50 11.58
N VAL A 216 2.03 -8.02 12.73
CA VAL A 216 0.62 -7.93 13.12
C VAL A 216 0.36 -6.51 13.64
N SER A 217 -0.54 -5.77 12.99
CA SER A 217 -0.91 -4.43 13.44
C SER A 217 -1.84 -4.51 14.64
N SER A 218 -1.46 -3.93 15.77
CA SER A 218 -2.28 -3.85 16.99
C SER A 218 -3.50 -2.94 16.85
N SER A 219 -3.54 -2.08 15.82
CA SER A 219 -4.64 -1.14 15.58
C SER A 219 -5.85 -1.76 14.86
N GLN A 220 -5.78 -3.03 14.46
CA GLN A 220 -6.92 -3.73 13.84
C GLN A 220 -8.08 -3.88 14.84
N PRO A 221 -9.35 -3.91 14.40
CA PRO A 221 -10.49 -4.30 15.23
C PRO A 221 -10.21 -5.61 15.98
N ALA A 222 -10.67 -5.73 17.22
CA ALA A 222 -10.22 -6.76 18.16
C ALA A 222 -10.46 -8.17 17.60
N LEU A 223 -11.61 -8.39 16.98
CA LEU A 223 -11.94 -9.66 16.30
C LEU A 223 -10.93 -10.01 15.19
N ALA A 224 -10.64 -9.06 14.30
CA ALA A 224 -9.71 -9.27 13.20
C ALA A 224 -8.26 -9.46 13.70
N LEU A 225 -7.88 -8.71 14.72
CA LEU A 225 -6.61 -8.86 15.42
C LEU A 225 -6.48 -10.27 16.00
N THR A 226 -7.48 -10.72 16.76
CA THR A 226 -7.53 -12.06 17.36
C THR A 226 -7.43 -13.14 16.31
N GLN A 227 -8.24 -13.11 15.24
CA GLN A 227 -8.16 -14.10 14.17
C GLN A 227 -6.76 -14.17 13.53
N LYS A 228 -6.14 -13.01 13.30
CA LYS A 228 -4.80 -12.94 12.71
C LYS A 228 -3.72 -13.47 13.66
N VAL A 229 -3.81 -13.13 14.95
CA VAL A 229 -2.90 -13.64 15.98
C VAL A 229 -3.03 -15.16 16.10
N LEU A 230 -4.26 -15.68 16.19
CA LEU A 230 -4.52 -17.12 16.24
C LEU A 230 -3.94 -17.85 15.00
N GLY A 231 -4.17 -17.31 13.80
CA GLY A 231 -3.58 -17.88 12.58
C GLY A 231 -2.04 -17.89 12.59
N ARG A 232 -1.40 -16.87 13.16
CA ARG A 232 0.07 -16.78 13.28
C ARG A 232 0.64 -17.80 14.26
N VAL A 233 0.07 -17.87 15.46
CA VAL A 233 0.60 -18.77 16.50
C VAL A 233 0.35 -20.24 16.15
N THR A 234 -0.78 -20.58 15.52
CA THR A 234 -1.04 -21.93 15.04
C THR A 234 -0.09 -22.32 13.91
N ALA A 235 0.21 -21.40 12.98
CA ALA A 235 1.22 -21.64 11.94
C ALA A 235 2.63 -21.81 12.51
N ALA A 236 2.93 -21.23 13.67
CA ALA A 236 4.19 -21.38 14.39
C ALA A 236 4.22 -22.60 15.35
N GLY A 237 3.23 -23.49 15.25
CA GLY A 237 3.20 -24.73 16.03
C GLY A 237 2.72 -24.59 17.47
N LEU A 238 2.17 -23.43 17.89
CA LEU A 238 1.65 -23.24 19.24
C LEU A 238 0.49 -24.23 19.50
N PRO A 239 0.58 -25.08 20.53
CA PRO A 239 -0.49 -26.00 20.88
C PRO A 239 -1.79 -25.28 21.26
N THR A 240 -2.92 -25.78 20.76
CA THR A 240 -4.24 -25.15 20.94
C THR A 240 -4.66 -25.01 22.40
N GLU A 241 -4.19 -25.89 23.28
CA GLU A 241 -4.44 -25.85 24.72
C GLU A 241 -3.76 -24.68 25.45
N LEU A 242 -2.79 -24.01 24.79
CA LEU A 242 -2.14 -22.80 25.31
C LEU A 242 -2.88 -21.51 24.91
N ILE A 243 -3.88 -21.62 24.03
CA ILE A 243 -4.71 -20.49 23.60
C ILE A 243 -5.79 -20.23 24.68
N PRO A 244 -5.85 -19.01 25.25
CA PRO A 244 -6.86 -18.68 26.26
C PRO A 244 -8.29 -18.79 25.71
N ALA A 245 -9.19 -19.40 26.49
CA ALA A 245 -10.57 -19.63 26.07
C ALA A 245 -11.35 -18.34 25.77
N GLN A 246 -11.03 -17.24 26.46
CA GLN A 246 -11.64 -15.93 26.23
C GLN A 246 -11.37 -15.35 24.82
N LEU A 247 -10.31 -15.82 24.13
CA LEU A 247 -10.06 -15.42 22.74
C LEU A 247 -10.92 -16.18 21.73
N LEU A 248 -11.58 -17.26 22.15
CA LEU A 248 -12.36 -18.14 21.29
C LEU A 248 -13.86 -17.87 21.33
N SER A 249 -14.32 -17.02 22.25
CA SER A 249 -15.73 -16.66 22.39
C SER A 249 -15.88 -15.18 22.73
N VAL A 250 -16.82 -14.50 22.09
CA VAL A 250 -17.15 -13.10 22.38
C VAL A 250 -18.60 -13.02 22.85
N THR A 251 -18.80 -12.40 24.01
CA THR A 251 -20.12 -12.14 24.59
C THR A 251 -20.40 -10.64 24.50
N ILE A 252 -21.56 -10.28 23.95
CA ILE A 252 -22.02 -8.88 23.88
C ILE A 252 -23.06 -8.68 24.98
N GLU A 253 -22.75 -7.80 25.93
CA GLU A 253 -23.63 -7.42 27.03
C GLU A 253 -24.14 -5.99 26.84
N LEU A 254 -25.31 -5.66 27.39
CA LEU A 254 -25.95 -4.34 27.19
C LEU A 254 -25.09 -3.17 27.68
N ASP A 255 -24.39 -3.35 28.80
CA ASP A 255 -23.53 -2.33 29.41
C ASP A 255 -22.03 -2.71 29.30
N GLY A 256 -21.70 -3.68 28.43
CA GLY A 256 -20.35 -4.21 28.26
C GLY A 256 -19.59 -3.59 27.08
N ASP A 257 -18.26 -3.61 27.16
CA ASP A 257 -17.36 -3.17 26.09
C ASP A 257 -16.57 -4.36 25.53
N ALA A 258 -17.25 -5.17 24.72
CA ALA A 258 -16.69 -6.41 24.17
C ALA A 258 -15.46 -6.18 23.28
N GLU A 259 -15.40 -5.04 22.58
CA GLU A 259 -14.28 -4.69 21.69
C GLU A 259 -13.03 -4.39 22.51
N ASN A 260 -13.13 -3.54 23.55
CA ASN A 260 -11.97 -3.22 24.38
C ASN A 260 -11.55 -4.39 25.27
N GLN A 261 -12.51 -5.20 25.74
CA GLN A 261 -12.20 -6.41 26.50
C GLN A 261 -11.41 -7.42 25.64
N LEU A 262 -11.92 -7.78 24.47
CA LEU A 262 -11.22 -8.71 23.57
C LEU A 262 -9.86 -8.15 23.13
N ARG A 263 -9.78 -6.83 22.92
CA ARG A 263 -8.53 -6.15 22.59
C ARG A 263 -7.50 -6.29 23.71
N ALA A 264 -7.89 -6.09 24.96
CA ALA A 264 -7.00 -6.28 26.10
C ALA A 264 -6.50 -7.73 26.16
N ASP A 265 -7.42 -8.69 26.03
CA ASP A 265 -7.11 -10.12 26.10
C ASP A 265 -6.14 -10.55 25.00
N VAL A 266 -6.33 -10.10 23.75
CA VAL A 266 -5.44 -10.46 22.64
C VAL A 266 -4.07 -9.81 22.77
N LEU A 267 -3.98 -8.57 23.27
CA LEU A 267 -2.70 -7.90 23.49
C LEU A 267 -1.89 -8.59 24.61
N GLU A 268 -2.54 -8.97 25.71
CA GLU A 268 -1.90 -9.76 26.78
C GLU A 268 -1.42 -11.12 26.25
N PHE A 269 -2.21 -11.77 25.40
CA PHE A 269 -1.82 -13.02 24.76
C PHE A 269 -0.60 -12.83 23.84
N MET A 270 -0.57 -11.78 23.02
CA MET A 270 0.59 -11.45 22.18
C MET A 270 1.86 -11.26 23.02
N ASP A 271 1.77 -10.58 24.16
CA ASP A 271 2.91 -10.39 25.06
C ASP A 271 3.36 -11.69 25.73
N THR A 272 2.42 -12.59 26.03
CA THR A 272 2.73 -13.93 26.56
C THR A 272 3.47 -14.77 25.52
N VAL A 273 3.03 -14.77 24.25
CA VAL A 273 3.72 -15.43 23.15
C VAL A 273 5.15 -14.90 23.01
N ARG A 274 5.33 -13.58 22.95
CA ARG A 274 6.67 -12.96 22.82
C ARG A 274 7.59 -13.28 23.98
N ARG A 275 7.06 -13.39 25.20
CA ARG A 275 7.85 -13.83 26.38
C ARG A 275 8.31 -15.27 26.25
N ALA A 276 7.43 -16.18 25.81
CA ALA A 276 7.78 -17.58 25.57
C ALA A 276 8.83 -17.71 24.46
N GLU A 277 8.66 -17.04 23.32
CA GLU A 277 9.64 -16.98 22.23
C GLU A 277 11.01 -16.49 22.72
N LYS A 278 11.03 -15.42 23.51
CA LYS A 278 12.27 -14.89 24.10
C LYS A 278 12.94 -15.88 25.05
N SER A 279 12.15 -16.65 25.81
CA SER A 279 12.66 -17.69 26.70
C SER A 279 13.27 -18.86 25.92
N ILE A 280 12.60 -19.33 24.85
CA ILE A 280 13.11 -20.38 23.95
C ILE A 280 14.46 -19.93 23.36
N LEU A 281 14.50 -18.71 22.79
CA LEU A 281 15.73 -18.19 22.21
C LEU A 281 16.85 -17.98 23.24
N ALA A 282 16.53 -17.71 24.50
CA ALA A 282 17.52 -17.58 25.55
C ALA A 282 18.11 -18.95 25.92
N ASP A 283 17.26 -19.98 26.02
CA ASP A 283 17.67 -21.35 26.33
C ASP A 283 18.54 -21.95 25.23
N ARG A 284 18.07 -21.85 23.97
CA ARG A 284 18.83 -22.29 22.78
C ARG A 284 20.18 -21.58 22.60
N ARG A 285 20.32 -20.34 23.10
CA ARG A 285 21.60 -19.60 23.13
C ARG A 285 22.49 -19.98 24.31
N GLY A 286 21.91 -20.43 25.42
CA GLY A 286 22.64 -20.90 26.60
C GLY A 286 23.34 -22.24 26.40
N GLU A 287 22.84 -23.08 25.47
CA GLU A 287 23.40 -24.39 25.15
C GLU A 287 24.53 -24.36 24.08
N ASP A 288 24.85 -23.21 23.48
CA ASP A 288 25.73 -23.16 22.31
C ASP A 288 27.23 -23.30 22.66
N THR A 289 27.73 -24.53 22.49
CA THR A 289 29.13 -24.85 22.23
C THR A 289 29.36 -24.93 20.71
N ALA A 290 29.86 -23.83 20.12
CA ALA A 290 30.53 -23.74 18.82
C ALA A 290 29.83 -24.32 17.57
N ALA A 291 28.54 -24.68 17.60
CA ALA A 291 27.84 -25.30 16.46
C ALA A 291 26.45 -24.69 16.13
N GLY A 292 25.98 -23.67 16.86
CA GLY A 292 24.56 -23.30 16.91
C GLY A 292 24.06 -22.10 16.09
N LEU A 293 24.67 -21.73 14.94
CA LEU A 293 24.07 -20.68 14.09
C LEU A 293 22.72 -21.08 13.46
N ALA A 294 22.38 -22.38 13.43
CA ALA A 294 21.09 -22.88 12.98
C ALA A 294 20.04 -23.02 14.11
N SER A 295 20.43 -22.89 15.38
CA SER A 295 19.58 -23.18 16.55
C SER A 295 18.63 -22.04 16.92
N ALA A 296 18.92 -20.81 16.52
CA ALA A 296 18.18 -19.62 16.97
C ALA A 296 16.90 -19.30 16.16
N ASP A 297 16.43 -20.20 15.29
CA ASP A 297 15.27 -19.94 14.43
C ASP A 297 13.96 -20.37 15.11
N LEU A 298 13.07 -19.40 15.35
CA LEU A 298 11.74 -19.65 15.93
C LEU A 298 10.78 -20.39 14.99
N ARG A 299 11.14 -20.57 13.71
CA ARG A 299 10.32 -21.33 12.75
C ARG A 299 10.27 -22.83 13.05
N ASP A 300 11.26 -23.34 13.77
CA ASP A 300 11.41 -24.76 14.09
C ASP A 300 11.05 -25.09 15.55
N VAL A 301 10.25 -24.25 16.22
CA VAL A 301 9.82 -24.51 17.61
C VAL A 301 8.76 -25.59 17.62
N ASP A 302 9.01 -26.67 18.36
CA ASP A 302 8.04 -27.74 18.52
C ASP A 302 7.04 -27.51 19.67
N ALA A 303 6.00 -28.35 19.72
CA ALA A 303 4.98 -28.27 20.74
C ALA A 303 5.51 -28.53 22.17
N GLY A 304 6.64 -29.23 22.33
CA GLY A 304 7.28 -29.49 23.61
C GLY A 304 7.98 -28.25 24.14
N GLU A 305 8.82 -27.62 23.32
CA GLU A 305 9.50 -26.36 23.63
C GLU A 305 8.50 -25.25 23.97
N TRP A 306 7.42 -25.14 23.19
CA TRP A 306 6.34 -24.20 23.52
C TRP A 306 5.81 -24.43 24.92
N ARG A 307 5.54 -25.68 25.33
CA ARG A 307 4.99 -26.00 26.66
C ARG A 307 5.98 -25.74 27.79
N GLU A 308 7.25 -26.05 27.58
CA GLU A 308 8.30 -25.87 28.59
C GLU A 308 8.51 -24.39 28.93
N HIS A 309 8.50 -23.53 27.91
CA HIS A 309 8.71 -22.09 28.08
C HIS A 309 7.42 -21.29 28.25
N TRP A 310 6.25 -21.95 28.25
CA TRP A 310 4.97 -21.29 28.51
C TRP A 310 4.78 -20.99 29.99
N LEU A 311 5.28 -19.84 30.43
CA LEU A 311 4.99 -19.32 31.76
C LEU A 311 3.51 -18.90 31.84
N ARG A 312 2.64 -19.77 32.37
CA ARG A 312 1.32 -19.35 32.85
C ARG A 312 1.55 -18.31 33.94
N ASN A 313 1.09 -17.07 33.73
CA ASN A 313 1.12 -16.07 34.80
C ASN A 313 0.36 -16.65 36.02
N PRO A 314 0.93 -16.63 37.24
CA PRO A 314 0.15 -16.87 38.44
C PRO A 314 -0.74 -15.65 38.63
N VAL A 315 -2.03 -15.78 38.35
CA VAL A 315 -3.01 -14.91 39.02
C VAL A 315 -2.97 -15.35 40.48
N GLU A 316 -2.24 -14.62 41.32
CA GLU A 316 -2.40 -14.75 42.78
C GLU A 316 -3.88 -14.52 43.08
N ALA A 317 -4.54 -15.58 43.56
CA ALA A 317 -5.84 -15.45 44.18
C ALA A 317 -5.72 -14.42 45.32
N PRO A 318 -6.68 -13.49 45.49
CA PRO A 318 -6.61 -12.55 46.60
C PRO A 318 -6.57 -13.36 47.90
N ALA A 319 -5.55 -13.07 48.72
CA ALA A 319 -5.44 -13.62 50.06
C ALA A 319 -6.72 -13.24 50.82
N ASP A 320 -7.37 -14.27 51.36
CA ASP A 320 -8.53 -14.17 52.23
C ASP A 320 -8.06 -13.59 53.57
N ASP A 321 -7.82 -12.27 53.60
CA ASP A 321 -7.58 -11.53 54.84
C ASP A 321 -8.92 -11.43 55.58
N ALA A 322 -9.17 -12.44 56.40
CA ALA A 322 -10.18 -12.42 57.43
C ALA A 322 -9.90 -11.23 58.36
N VAL A 323 -10.60 -10.13 58.13
CA VAL A 323 -10.66 -9.00 59.05
C VAL A 323 -11.45 -9.45 60.29
N GLU A 324 -10.73 -9.81 61.35
CA GLU A 324 -11.27 -9.85 62.71
C GLU A 324 -11.73 -8.45 63.10
N VAL A 325 -13.04 -8.28 63.23
CA VAL A 325 -13.65 -7.07 63.80
C VAL A 325 -13.53 -7.15 65.33
N PRO A 326 -12.86 -6.20 66.01
CA PRO A 326 -12.93 -6.13 67.47
C PRO A 326 -14.28 -5.54 67.87
N ALA A 327 -14.95 -6.20 68.81
CA ALA A 327 -16.12 -5.69 69.47
C ALA A 327 -15.75 -4.49 70.35
N GLU A 328 -16.36 -3.34 70.10
CA GLU A 328 -16.35 -2.21 71.03
C GLU A 328 -17.71 -2.05 71.72
N SER A 329 -17.61 -1.77 73.01
CA SER A 329 -18.67 -1.50 73.99
C SER A 329 -19.04 -0.03 74.02
#